data_AF-A0A550CKQ4-F1
#
_entry.id   AF-A0A550CKQ4-F1
#
_cell.length_a   1.000
_cell.length_b   1.000
_cell.length_c   1.000
_cell.angle_alpha   90.00
_cell.angle_beta   90.00
_cell.angle_gamma   90.00
#
_symmetry.space_group_name_H-M   'P 1'
#
loop_
_entity.id
_entity.type
_entity.pdbx_description
1 polymer ?
#
loop_
_entity_poly.entity_id
_entity_poly.type
_entity_poly.pdbx_seq_one_letter_code
_entity_poly.pdbx_strand_id
1 'polypeptide(L)'
;MFFYYSLAAFFALLVMLSFHYRSRLAPFVPERVRSLPMFARSHTYTPLATFNEQISAGLSSQSFDIEANVRDGDARAGLDEAGTREVMEIMRVERVNFDQARLIRHNRMLAAHGIDPSGMPMDRKAVTHL
;
A
#
# COMPACT_ATOMS: atom_id res chain seq x y z
N MET A 1 -1.03 -3.30 49.94
CA MET A 1 -0.41 -3.97 48.76
C MET A 1 -1.39 -4.11 47.60
N PHE A 2 -2.59 -4.67 47.77
CA PHE A 2 -3.61 -4.79 46.71
C PHE A 2 -4.01 -3.47 46.03
N PHE A 3 -3.99 -2.36 46.76
CA PHE A 3 -4.26 -1.03 46.20
C PHE A 3 -3.28 -0.67 45.07
N TYR A 4 -1.98 -0.88 45.27
CA TYR A 4 -0.96 -0.56 44.27
C TYR A 4 -1.08 -1.45 43.04
N TYR A 5 -1.39 -2.74 43.23
CA TYR A 5 -1.64 -3.66 42.12
C TYR A 5 -2.89 -3.28 41.32
N SER A 6 -3.96 -2.87 42.01
CA SER A 6 -5.20 -2.42 41.35
C SER A 6 -4.97 -1.12 40.57
N LEU A 7 -4.18 -0.19 41.13
CA LEU A 7 -3.81 1.04 40.46
C LEU A 7 -2.96 0.78 39.21
N ALA A 8 -1.95 -0.09 39.32
CA ALA A 8 -1.10 -0.48 38.20
C ALA A 8 -1.91 -1.18 37.08
N ALA A 9 -2.82 -2.08 37.44
CA ALA A 9 -3.70 -2.76 36.48
C ALA A 9 -4.64 -1.78 35.77
N PHE A 10 -5.17 -0.77 36.48
CA PHE A 10 -5.99 0.27 35.87
C PHE A 10 -5.22 1.10 34.84
N PHE A 11 -4.00 1.53 35.15
CA PHE A 11 -3.15 2.25 34.20
C PHE A 11 -2.75 1.37 33.00
N ALA A 12 -2.41 0.11 33.22
CA ALA A 12 -2.09 -0.83 32.13
C ALA A 12 -3.29 -1.01 31.18
N LEU A 13 -4.50 -1.12 31.73
CA LEU A 13 -5.73 -1.24 30.96
C LEU A 13 -6.03 0.05 30.17
N LEU A 14 -5.80 1.23 30.74
CA LEU A 14 -5.91 2.50 30.01
C LEU A 14 -4.91 2.61 28.85
N VAL A 15 -3.66 2.18 29.06
CA VAL A 15 -2.64 2.15 28.00
C VAL A 15 -3.04 1.18 26.90
N MET A 16 -3.51 -0.02 27.25
CA MET A 16 -3.97 -1.03 26.29
C MET A 16 -5.15 -0.52 25.46
N LEU A 17 -6.16 0.09 26.10
CA LEU A 17 -7.31 0.68 25.42
C LEU A 17 -6.90 1.83 24.50
N SER A 18 -6.03 2.72 24.98
CA SER A 18 -5.52 3.85 24.19
C SER A 18 -4.76 3.38 22.96
N PHE A 19 -3.96 2.30 23.08
CA PHE A 19 -3.26 1.70 21.95
C PHE A 19 -4.22 1.01 20.97
N HIS A 20 -5.22 0.29 21.46
CA HIS A 20 -6.21 -0.37 20.61
C HIS A 20 -7.07 0.63 19.82
N TYR A 21 -7.50 1.72 20.47
CA TYR A 21 -8.34 2.76 19.87
C TYR A 21 -7.54 3.94 19.30
N ARG A 22 -6.21 3.81 19.18
CA ARG A 22 -5.31 4.90 18.74
C ARG A 22 -5.73 5.55 17.43
N SER A 23 -6.26 4.77 16.48
CA SER A 23 -6.72 5.27 15.17
C SER A 23 -7.98 6.13 15.25
N ARG A 24 -8.89 5.85 16.20
CA ARG A 24 -10.11 6.64 16.43
C ARG A 24 -9.85 7.89 17.26
N LEU A 25 -8.87 7.84 18.16
CA LEU A 25 -8.49 8.95 19.04
C LEU A 25 -7.57 9.97 18.35
N ALA A 26 -6.76 9.55 17.37
CA ALA A 26 -5.82 10.40 16.64
C ALA A 26 -6.36 11.77 16.14
N PRO A 27 -7.59 11.90 15.60
CA PRO A 27 -8.11 13.20 15.15
C PRO A 27 -8.47 14.16 16.30
N PHE A 28 -8.78 13.65 17.50
CA PHE A 28 -9.15 14.47 18.66
C PHE A 28 -7.94 14.93 19.49
N VAL A 29 -6.74 14.44 19.16
CA VAL A 29 -5.52 14.71 19.92
C VAL A 29 -4.75 15.90 19.31
N PRO A 30 -4.30 16.88 20.13
CA PRO A 30 -3.51 18.02 19.67
C PRO A 30 -2.21 17.62 18.97
N GLU A 31 -1.74 18.45 18.02
CA GLU A 31 -0.56 18.15 17.19
C GLU A 31 0.71 17.84 17.98
N ARG A 32 0.90 18.48 19.14
CA ARG A 32 2.07 18.27 20.02
C ARG A 32 2.17 16.85 20.57
N VAL A 33 1.03 16.17 20.73
CA VAL A 33 0.95 14.82 21.30
C VAL A 33 0.96 13.76 20.19
N ARG A 34 0.68 14.18 18.94
CA ARG A 34 0.69 13.32 17.75
C ARG A 34 2.09 12.86 17.32
N SER A 35 3.14 13.58 17.75
CA SER A 35 4.55 13.23 17.51
C SER A 35 5.11 12.19 18.48
N LEU A 36 4.38 11.84 19.55
CA LEU A 36 4.80 10.78 20.47
C LEU A 36 4.73 9.41 19.78
N PRO A 37 5.66 8.48 20.05
CA PRO A 37 5.75 7.19 19.37
C PRO A 37 4.49 6.31 19.53
N MET A 38 3.68 6.55 20.58
CA MET A 38 2.40 5.86 20.80
C MET A 38 1.32 6.27 19.78
N PHE A 39 1.36 7.52 19.31
CA PHE A 39 0.42 8.09 18.34
C PHE A 39 1.05 8.32 16.96
N ALA A 40 2.37 8.17 16.85
CA ALA A 40 3.08 8.14 15.60
C ALA A 40 2.38 7.12 14.71
N ARG A 41 1.80 7.64 13.62
CA ARG A 41 1.27 6.78 12.57
C ARG A 41 2.48 5.95 12.13
N SER A 42 2.43 4.65 12.40
CA SER A 42 3.05 3.69 11.50
C SER A 42 2.64 4.14 10.10
N HIS A 43 3.56 4.18 9.13
CA HIS A 43 3.26 4.50 7.74
C HIS A 43 2.32 3.42 7.17
N THR A 44 1.10 3.42 7.67
CA THR A 44 0.01 2.54 7.34
C THR A 44 -0.48 3.09 6.04
N TYR A 45 -0.23 2.33 5.00
CA TYR A 45 -0.72 2.56 3.66
C TYR A 45 -2.19 2.99 3.73
N THR A 46 -2.49 4.15 3.15
CA THR A 46 -3.86 4.59 2.92
C THR A 46 -4.21 4.20 1.50
N PRO A 47 -5.28 3.42 1.27
CA PRO A 47 -5.70 3.06 -0.08
C PRO A 47 -6.06 4.33 -0.84
N LEU A 48 -5.49 4.46 -2.04
CA LEU A 48 -5.78 5.58 -2.94
C LEU A 48 -7.04 5.22 -3.71
N ALA A 49 -8.18 5.76 -3.27
CA ALA A 49 -9.49 5.40 -3.80
C ALA A 49 -9.85 6.20 -5.06
N THR A 50 -9.17 7.32 -5.29
CA THR A 50 -9.47 8.22 -6.41
C THR A 50 -8.29 8.42 -7.34
N PHE A 51 -8.58 8.71 -8.61
CA PHE A 51 -7.55 9.03 -9.61
C PHE A 51 -6.67 10.21 -9.20
N ASN A 52 -7.25 11.26 -8.61
CA ASN A 52 -6.50 12.44 -8.16
C ASN A 52 -5.47 12.08 -7.07
N GLU A 53 -5.83 11.18 -6.16
CA GLU A 53 -4.89 10.66 -5.17
C GLU A 53 -3.79 9.83 -5.85
N GLN A 54 -4.13 8.97 -6.81
CA GLN A 54 -3.15 8.16 -7.54
C GLN A 54 -2.16 9.00 -8.35
N ILE A 55 -2.64 10.06 -9.01
CA ILE A 55 -1.81 11.05 -9.71
C ILE A 55 -0.87 11.73 -8.71
N SER A 56 -1.39 12.20 -7.58
CA SER A 56 -0.57 12.85 -6.54
C SER A 56 0.49 11.93 -5.91
N ALA A 57 0.29 10.61 -5.99
CA ALA A 57 1.24 9.60 -5.54
C ALA A 57 2.26 9.18 -6.60
N GLY A 58 2.22 9.77 -7.79
CA GLY A 58 3.16 9.49 -8.88
C GLY A 58 2.89 8.18 -9.62
N LEU A 59 1.65 7.70 -9.62
CA LEU A 59 1.22 6.50 -10.37
C LEU A 59 0.86 6.82 -11.84
N SER A 60 1.56 7.79 -12.42
CA SER A 60 1.40 8.24 -13.82
C SER A 60 2.78 8.35 -14.46
N SER A 61 2.88 8.03 -15.74
CA SER A 61 4.11 8.17 -16.53
C SER A 61 3.80 8.58 -17.97
N GLN A 62 4.82 8.95 -18.75
CA GLN A 62 4.62 9.29 -20.17
C GLN A 62 4.04 8.11 -20.98
N SER A 63 4.35 6.88 -20.58
CA SER A 63 3.82 5.66 -21.22
C SER A 63 2.47 5.23 -20.68
N PHE A 64 2.02 5.84 -19.58
CA PHE A 64 0.78 5.53 -18.88
C PHE A 64 0.18 6.79 -18.28
N ASP A 65 -0.47 7.57 -19.13
CA ASP A 65 -1.13 8.81 -18.76
C ASP A 65 -2.55 8.54 -18.26
N ILE A 66 -2.75 8.73 -16.96
CA ILE A 66 -4.07 8.69 -16.31
C ILE A 66 -4.72 10.07 -16.19
N GLU A 67 -3.96 11.16 -16.37
CA GLU A 67 -4.46 12.54 -16.27
C GLU A 67 -5.38 12.88 -17.44
N ALA A 68 -5.01 12.45 -18.66
CA ALA A 68 -5.86 12.61 -19.84
C ALA A 68 -7.22 11.90 -19.68
N ASN A 69 -7.22 10.68 -19.14
CA ASN A 69 -8.45 9.89 -18.95
C ASN A 69 -9.40 10.54 -17.92
N VAL A 70 -8.85 11.13 -16.85
CA VAL A 70 -9.64 11.89 -15.87
C VAL A 70 -10.23 13.15 -16.49
N ARG A 71 -9.44 13.88 -17.28
CA ARG A 71 -9.90 15.10 -17.97
C ARG A 71 -11.02 14.80 -18.96
N ASP A 72 -10.94 13.67 -19.64
CA ASP A 72 -11.90 13.28 -20.67
C ASP A 72 -13.13 12.54 -20.09
N GLY A 73 -13.20 12.40 -18.76
CA GLY A 73 -14.37 11.86 -18.06
C GLY A 73 -14.55 10.35 -18.19
N ASP A 74 -13.46 9.60 -18.39
CA ASP A 74 -13.51 8.14 -18.50
C ASP A 74 -13.99 7.49 -17.19
N ALA A 75 -15.03 6.66 -17.29
CA ALA A 75 -15.67 5.99 -16.16
C ALA A 75 -14.97 4.67 -15.74
N ARG A 76 -13.92 4.23 -16.44
CA ARG A 76 -13.15 3.04 -16.04
C ARG A 76 -12.44 3.30 -14.70
N ALA A 77 -12.40 2.28 -13.84
CA ALA A 77 -11.89 2.40 -12.46
C ALA A 77 -10.35 2.58 -12.34
N GLY A 78 -9.60 2.53 -13.44
CA GLY A 78 -8.13 2.65 -13.41
C GLY A 78 -7.44 1.39 -12.89
N LEU A 79 -6.33 1.56 -12.15
CA LEU A 79 -5.66 0.44 -11.48
C LEU A 79 -6.55 -0.11 -10.35
N ASP A 80 -6.55 -1.43 -10.20
CA ASP A 80 -7.16 -2.11 -9.07
C ASP A 80 -6.47 -1.72 -7.75
N GLU A 81 -7.22 -1.64 -6.66
CA GLU A 81 -6.66 -1.25 -5.35
C GLU A 81 -5.51 -2.17 -4.89
N ALA A 82 -5.61 -3.46 -5.22
CA ALA A 82 -4.57 -4.44 -4.91
C ALA A 82 -3.30 -4.18 -5.74
N GLY A 83 -3.44 -3.99 -7.05
CA GLY A 83 -2.34 -3.65 -7.94
C GLY A 83 -1.67 -2.34 -7.60
N THR A 84 -2.43 -1.29 -7.27
CA THR A 84 -1.87 -0.01 -6.80
C THR A 84 -1.04 -0.19 -5.54
N ARG A 85 -1.51 -0.98 -4.58
CA ARG A 85 -0.77 -1.26 -3.34
C ARG A 85 0.55 -1.97 -3.61
N GLU A 86 0.53 -3.00 -4.44
CA GLU A 86 1.74 -3.75 -4.79
C GLU A 86 2.76 -2.90 -5.54
N VAL A 87 2.31 -2.07 -6.49
CA VAL A 87 3.19 -1.15 -7.23
C VAL A 87 3.84 -0.14 -6.27
N MET A 88 3.05 0.47 -5.38
CA MET A 88 3.57 1.41 -4.37
C MET A 88 4.57 0.74 -3.42
N GLU A 89 4.32 -0.51 -3.04
CA GLU A 89 5.26 -1.28 -2.22
C GLU A 89 6.57 -1.57 -2.96
N ILE A 90 6.51 -1.97 -4.23
CA ILE A 90 7.69 -2.20 -5.07
C ILE A 90 8.49 -0.92 -5.24
N MET A 91 7.84 0.21 -5.53
CA MET A 91 8.50 1.52 -5.63
C MET A 91 9.23 1.87 -4.33
N ARG A 92 8.60 1.61 -3.17
CA ARG A 92 9.18 1.89 -1.85
C ARG A 92 10.38 0.98 -1.53
N VAL A 93 10.27 -0.32 -1.82
CA VAL A 93 11.27 -1.32 -1.46
C VAL A 93 12.45 -1.29 -2.42
N GLU A 94 12.18 -1.34 -3.73
CA GLU A 94 13.20 -1.42 -4.78
C GLU A 94 13.74 -0.04 -5.20
N ARG A 95 13.13 1.06 -4.71
CA ARG A 95 13.51 2.45 -5.03
C ARG A 95 13.49 2.75 -6.53
N VAL A 96 12.53 2.16 -7.24
CA VAL A 96 12.36 2.30 -8.70
C VAL A 96 11.23 3.26 -9.05
N ASN A 97 11.19 3.69 -10.31
CA ASN A 97 10.08 4.50 -10.82
C ASN A 97 8.81 3.66 -11.05
N PHE A 98 7.70 4.33 -11.37
CA PHE A 98 6.40 3.69 -11.57
C PHE A 98 6.41 2.61 -12.67
N ASP A 99 6.99 2.91 -13.84
CA ASP A 99 7.02 1.97 -14.97
C ASP A 99 7.86 0.73 -14.66
N GLN A 100 9.02 0.91 -14.00
CA GLN A 100 9.85 -0.19 -13.52
C GLN A 100 9.13 -1.02 -12.46
N ALA A 101 8.43 -0.38 -11.52
CA ALA A 101 7.66 -1.10 -10.51
C ALA A 101 6.55 -1.94 -11.13
N ARG A 102 5.86 -1.42 -12.14
CA ARG A 102 4.84 -2.16 -12.91
C ARG A 102 5.45 -3.34 -13.66
N LEU A 103 6.60 -3.17 -14.30
CA LEU A 103 7.31 -4.25 -14.98
C LEU A 103 7.73 -5.35 -13.99
N ILE A 104 8.30 -4.98 -12.85
CA ILE A 104 8.69 -5.93 -11.79
C ILE A 104 7.47 -6.69 -11.29
N ARG A 105 6.37 -6.00 -11.01
CA ARG A 105 5.10 -6.63 -10.59
C ARG A 105 4.62 -7.65 -11.62
N HIS A 106 4.61 -7.26 -12.89
CA HIS A 106 4.16 -8.12 -13.97
C HIS A 106 5.04 -9.37 -14.09
N ASN A 107 6.36 -9.22 -14.06
CA ASN A 107 7.30 -10.34 -14.10
C ASN A 107 7.14 -11.28 -12.89
N ARG A 108 6.87 -10.75 -11.69
CA ARG A 108 6.56 -11.56 -10.50
C ARG A 108 5.27 -12.37 -10.71
N MET A 109 4.25 -11.76 -11.30
CA MET A 109 2.99 -12.45 -11.61
C MET A 109 3.19 -13.55 -12.65
N LEU A 110 3.95 -13.30 -13.72
CA LEU A 110 4.31 -14.30 -14.73
C LEU A 110 5.05 -15.49 -14.09
N ALA A 111 6.09 -15.20 -13.32
CA ALA A 111 6.89 -16.23 -12.65
C ALA A 111 6.05 -17.08 -11.69
N ALA A 112 5.13 -16.46 -10.93
CA ALA A 112 4.21 -17.17 -10.04
C ALA A 112 3.27 -18.14 -10.78
N HIS A 113 3.01 -17.90 -12.08
CA HIS A 113 2.20 -18.75 -12.94
C HIS A 113 3.04 -19.64 -13.87
N GLY A 114 4.35 -19.76 -13.63
CA GLY A 114 5.23 -20.62 -14.43
C GLY A 114 5.47 -20.08 -15.84
N ILE A 115 5.46 -18.76 -16.01
CA ILE A 115 5.77 -18.07 -17.26
C ILE A 115 7.07 -17.29 -17.08
N ASP A 116 8.00 -17.47 -18.01
CA ASP A 116 9.26 -16.76 -18.08
C ASP A 116 9.06 -15.28 -18.49
N PRO A 117 9.98 -14.33 -18.18
CA PRO A 117 9.86 -12.95 -18.64
C PRO A 117 9.79 -12.77 -20.17
N SER A 118 10.22 -13.78 -20.94
CA SER A 118 10.00 -13.83 -22.40
C SER A 118 8.54 -14.07 -22.81
N GLY A 119 7.66 -14.40 -21.87
CA GLY A 119 6.27 -14.83 -22.10
C GLY A 119 6.13 -16.33 -22.38
N MET A 120 7.22 -17.08 -22.38
CA MET A 120 7.20 -18.52 -22.65
C MET A 120 6.87 -19.33 -21.38
N PRO A 121 6.15 -20.46 -21.49
CA PRO A 121 5.96 -21.36 -20.35
C PRO A 121 7.30 -21.91 -19.85
N MET A 122 7.47 -22.00 -18.53
CA MET A 122 8.64 -22.65 -17.90
C MET A 122 8.52 -24.18 -17.88
N ASP A 123 7.38 -24.73 -18.31
CA ASP A 123 7.19 -26.17 -18.42
C ASP A 123 8.04 -26.74 -19.56
N ARG A 124 8.93 -27.68 -19.21
CA ARG A 124 9.78 -28.42 -20.15
C ARG A 124 9.00 -29.24 -21.18
N LYS A 125 7.74 -29.54 -20.90
CA LYS A 125 6.85 -30.28 -21.81
C LYS A 125 6.05 -29.36 -22.75
N ALA A 126 6.17 -28.05 -22.61
CA ALA A 126 5.47 -27.12 -23.49
C ALA A 126 5.98 -27.27 -24.93
N VAL A 127 5.06 -27.58 -25.85
CA VAL A 127 5.35 -27.61 -27.29
C VAL A 127 5.24 -26.18 -27.80
N THR A 128 6.38 -25.61 -28.23
CA THR A 128 6.48 -24.19 -28.63
C THR A 128 6.51 -23.99 -30.14
N HIS A 129 6.67 -25.07 -30.90
CA HIS A 129 6.72 -25.10 -32.36
C HIS A 129 6.17 -26.45 -32.85
N LEU A 130 5.59 -26.46 -34.05
CA LEU A 130 5.00 -27.63 -34.72
C LEU A 130 5.84 -28.04 -35.93
#